data_AF-A0A1F5R3Z5-F1
#
_entry.id   AF-A0A1F5R3Z5-F1
#
_cell.length_a   1.000
_cell.length_b   1.000
_cell.length_c   1.000
_cell.angle_alpha   90.00
_cell.angle_beta   90.00
_cell.angle_gamma   90.00
#
_symmetry.space_group_name_H-M   'P 1'
#
loop_
_entity.id
_entity.type
_entity.pdbx_description
1 polymer ?
#
loop_
_entity_poly.entity_id
_entity_poly.type
_entity_poly.pdbx_seq_one_letter_code
_entity_poly.pdbx_strand_id
1 'polypeptide(L)'
;MSGRSADWVARLELDPTAFVAPGAVVVGAVRLGPRSSVWFNTVVRGDTAAIALGADSNLQDNSTVHVDEGQPAVIGARVTVGHRAIIHGCAIGDDCLVGMGAVVLSGARIGAGSLVGAAALVREGHQIPPGSVVLGAPARVAGQVTDEHRAIIRRGAAHYVELADSYLRRGFGRPHPAAGSVTGISGGERGPMSFVEWTGLLAVLAGSPDWGSARLERHGEERWRRAPGPDRWSALEVVCHLLDADREILLPRLERLLTEDFPKLPDVDMSAWDRERGYRERPPAEALSAWREVRGRVLARLAPLGRNAWLRAGLHSRRGPYPLAEMVRYWADHDLSHRLQMARALGEVA
;
A
#
# COMPACT_ATOMS: atom_id res chain seq x y z
N MET A 1 -1.16 -1.03 -39.86
CA MET A 1 -1.40 -1.40 -38.44
C MET A 1 -0.70 -0.35 -37.60
N SER A 2 -1.45 0.67 -37.17
CA SER A 2 -0.93 1.85 -36.48
C SER A 2 -0.33 1.49 -35.13
N GLY A 3 0.81 2.10 -34.82
CA GLY A 3 1.60 1.83 -33.62
C GLY A 3 0.77 1.98 -32.34
N ARG A 4 0.58 0.87 -31.63
CA ARG A 4 0.09 0.89 -30.26
C ARG A 4 1.27 1.26 -29.38
N SER A 5 1.22 2.46 -28.81
CA SER A 5 2.09 2.84 -27.70
C SER A 5 1.92 1.79 -26.59
N ALA A 6 3.01 1.15 -26.19
CA ALA A 6 3.02 0.24 -25.03
C ALA A 6 2.89 1.02 -23.70
N ASP A 7 2.93 2.35 -23.75
CA ASP A 7 2.77 3.23 -22.60
C ASP A 7 1.29 3.50 -22.34
N TRP A 8 0.73 2.86 -21.31
CA TRP A 8 -0.56 3.21 -20.75
C TRP A 8 -0.41 4.35 -19.73
N VAL A 9 -1.42 5.21 -19.64
CA VAL A 9 -1.38 6.37 -18.74
C VAL A 9 -1.67 5.92 -17.31
N ALA A 10 -0.67 6.04 -16.43
CA ALA A 10 -0.85 5.89 -14.99
C ALA A 10 -1.48 7.16 -14.40
N ARG A 11 -2.82 7.18 -14.30
CA ARG A 11 -3.58 8.31 -13.73
C ARG A 11 -4.60 7.80 -12.72
N LEU A 12 -4.19 7.79 -11.46
CA LEU A 12 -5.04 7.43 -10.32
C LEU A 12 -5.61 8.69 -9.67
N GLU A 13 -6.94 8.77 -9.58
CA GLU A 13 -7.68 9.82 -8.88
C GLU A 13 -8.51 9.20 -7.77
N LEU A 14 -7.95 9.15 -6.55
CA LEU A 14 -8.60 8.50 -5.41
C LEU A 14 -9.07 9.56 -4.42
N ASP A 15 -10.37 9.60 -4.14
CA ASP A 15 -10.91 10.49 -3.11
C ASP A 15 -10.32 10.16 -1.72
N PRO A 16 -10.00 11.16 -0.87
CA PRO A 16 -9.46 10.93 0.47
C PRO A 16 -10.34 10.08 1.39
N THR A 17 -11.64 9.96 1.09
CA THR A 17 -12.59 9.15 1.87
C THR A 17 -12.81 7.75 1.26
N ALA A 18 -12.19 7.44 0.12
CA ALA A 18 -12.29 6.12 -0.49
C ALA A 18 -11.44 5.10 0.28
N PHE A 19 -11.94 3.87 0.41
CA PHE A 19 -11.25 2.76 1.05
C PHE A 19 -10.69 1.79 0.00
N VAL A 20 -9.39 1.53 0.06
CA VAL A 20 -8.75 0.44 -0.71
C VAL A 20 -8.17 -0.56 0.26
N ALA A 21 -8.73 -1.77 0.31
CA ALA A 21 -8.33 -2.83 1.21
C ALA A 21 -6.90 -3.33 0.93
N PRO A 22 -6.18 -3.83 1.95
CA PRO A 22 -4.93 -4.57 1.74
C PRO A 22 -5.12 -5.72 0.73
N GLY A 23 -4.18 -5.86 -0.20
CA GLY A 23 -4.22 -6.89 -1.24
C GLY A 23 -5.08 -6.53 -2.47
N ALA A 24 -5.90 -5.48 -2.43
CA ALA A 24 -6.52 -4.95 -3.64
C ALA A 24 -5.46 -4.29 -4.54
N VAL A 25 -5.65 -4.40 -5.86
CA VAL A 25 -4.77 -3.80 -6.87
C VAL A 25 -5.58 -2.77 -7.66
N VAL A 26 -5.13 -1.52 -7.67
CA VAL A 26 -5.74 -0.42 -8.45
C VAL A 26 -4.66 0.21 -9.31
N VAL A 27 -4.81 0.18 -10.63
CA VAL A 27 -3.76 0.59 -11.58
C VAL A 27 -4.37 1.15 -12.88
N GLY A 28 -3.64 2.05 -13.55
CA GLY A 28 -4.06 2.65 -14.82
C GLY A 28 -4.79 3.98 -14.65
N ALA A 29 -5.70 4.28 -15.58
CA ALA A 29 -6.61 5.42 -15.54
C ALA A 29 -7.85 5.09 -14.70
N VAL A 30 -7.77 5.29 -13.39
CA VAL A 30 -8.85 4.92 -12.44
C VAL A 30 -9.22 6.10 -11.56
N ARG A 31 -10.53 6.36 -11.44
CA ARG A 31 -11.10 7.31 -10.49
C ARG A 31 -12.01 6.62 -9.47
N LEU A 32 -11.73 6.81 -8.19
CA LEU A 32 -12.58 6.36 -7.08
C LEU A 32 -13.24 7.57 -6.40
N GLY A 33 -14.57 7.60 -6.38
CA GLY A 33 -15.35 8.68 -5.80
C GLY A 33 -15.42 8.66 -4.27
N PRO A 34 -16.03 9.70 -3.66
CA PRO A 34 -16.15 9.82 -2.20
C PRO A 34 -16.81 8.61 -1.54
N ARG A 35 -16.24 8.15 -0.42
CA ARG A 35 -16.70 7.00 0.38
C ARG A 35 -16.91 5.70 -0.41
N SER A 36 -16.32 5.62 -1.61
CA SER A 36 -16.31 4.38 -2.38
C SER A 36 -15.32 3.39 -1.77
N SER A 37 -15.46 2.11 -2.07
CA SER A 37 -14.62 1.07 -1.46
C SER A 37 -14.23 -0.06 -2.41
N VAL A 38 -12.98 -0.49 -2.34
CA VAL A 38 -12.40 -1.61 -3.08
C VAL A 38 -11.89 -2.63 -2.07
N TRP A 39 -12.48 -3.83 -2.06
CA TRP A 39 -12.31 -4.82 -1.00
C TRP A 39 -11.24 -5.85 -1.34
N PHE A 40 -10.92 -6.71 -0.36
CA PHE A 40 -9.72 -7.55 -0.37
C PHE A 40 -9.55 -8.33 -1.68
N ASN A 41 -8.32 -8.30 -2.20
CA ASN A 41 -7.91 -9.01 -3.43
C ASN A 41 -8.70 -8.63 -4.70
N THR A 42 -9.44 -7.52 -4.69
CA THR A 42 -10.08 -6.98 -5.89
C THR A 42 -9.05 -6.34 -6.81
N VAL A 43 -9.17 -6.57 -8.12
CA VAL A 43 -8.31 -5.97 -9.14
C VAL A 43 -9.11 -4.97 -9.97
N VAL A 44 -8.65 -3.71 -10.00
CA VAL A 44 -9.20 -2.62 -10.81
C VAL A 44 -8.09 -2.14 -11.75
N ARG A 45 -8.13 -2.58 -13.00
CA ARG A 45 -7.05 -2.36 -13.98
C ARG A 45 -7.58 -1.58 -15.19
N GLY A 46 -7.31 -0.27 -15.19
CA GLY A 46 -7.68 0.68 -16.25
C GLY A 46 -6.51 1.02 -17.16
N ASP A 47 -5.74 0.03 -17.61
CA ASP A 47 -4.57 0.23 -18.46
C ASP A 47 -4.93 0.43 -19.94
N THR A 48 -6.12 0.00 -20.37
CA THR A 48 -6.57 0.10 -21.77
C THR A 48 -7.61 1.21 -21.99
N ALA A 49 -8.39 1.56 -20.98
CA ALA A 49 -9.34 2.68 -20.97
C ALA A 49 -9.61 3.15 -19.53
N ALA A 50 -10.39 4.22 -19.36
CA ALA A 50 -10.69 4.76 -18.04
C ALA A 50 -11.71 3.91 -17.26
N ILE A 51 -11.51 3.82 -15.94
CA ILE A 51 -12.47 3.25 -14.98
C ILE A 51 -12.90 4.35 -14.02
N ALA A 52 -14.21 4.50 -13.80
CA ALA A 52 -14.76 5.41 -12.81
C ALA A 52 -15.72 4.66 -11.87
N LEU A 53 -15.49 4.81 -10.56
CA LEU A 53 -16.38 4.33 -9.49
C LEU A 53 -17.01 5.53 -8.77
N GLY A 54 -18.34 5.60 -8.78
CA GLY A 54 -19.11 6.68 -8.15
C GLY A 54 -19.08 6.67 -6.62
N ALA A 55 -19.64 7.72 -6.03
CA ALA A 55 -19.68 7.88 -4.58
C ALA A 55 -20.49 6.77 -3.91
N ASP A 56 -20.09 6.37 -2.70
CA ASP A 56 -20.79 5.36 -1.87
C ASP A 56 -20.90 3.97 -2.52
N SER A 57 -20.14 3.70 -3.58
CA SER A 57 -20.14 2.43 -4.30
C SER A 57 -19.05 1.50 -3.78
N ASN A 58 -19.29 0.19 -3.86
CA ASN A 58 -18.36 -0.82 -3.35
C ASN A 58 -18.08 -1.93 -4.38
N LEU A 59 -16.81 -2.31 -4.48
CA LEU A 59 -16.31 -3.46 -5.24
C LEU A 59 -15.84 -4.53 -4.26
N GLN A 60 -16.70 -5.50 -3.97
CA GLN A 60 -16.46 -6.50 -2.93
C GLN A 60 -15.37 -7.51 -3.30
N ASP A 61 -14.96 -8.31 -2.32
CA ASP A 61 -13.77 -9.16 -2.33
C ASP A 61 -13.60 -10.00 -3.61
N ASN A 62 -12.36 -10.08 -4.07
CA ASN A 62 -11.94 -10.85 -5.25
C ASN A 62 -12.68 -10.48 -6.55
N SER A 63 -13.28 -9.28 -6.64
CA SER A 63 -13.87 -8.82 -7.90
C SER A 63 -12.79 -8.39 -8.89
N THR A 64 -13.14 -8.36 -10.17
CA THR A 64 -12.25 -7.84 -11.23
C THR A 64 -12.97 -6.78 -12.03
N VAL A 65 -12.34 -5.62 -12.18
CA VAL A 65 -12.78 -4.55 -13.07
C VAL A 65 -11.69 -4.32 -14.12
N HIS A 66 -12.04 -4.52 -15.38
CA HIS A 66 -11.16 -4.34 -16.52
C HIS A 66 -11.92 -3.68 -17.68
N VAL A 67 -11.22 -3.31 -18.73
CA VAL A 67 -11.74 -2.49 -19.83
C VAL A 67 -11.09 -2.89 -21.15
N ASP A 68 -11.80 -2.66 -22.24
CA ASP A 68 -11.26 -2.75 -23.60
C ASP A 68 -10.98 -1.36 -24.17
N GLU A 69 -10.19 -1.31 -25.24
CA GLU A 69 -9.91 -0.06 -25.97
C GLU A 69 -11.23 0.58 -26.45
N GLY A 70 -11.44 1.84 -26.07
CA GLY A 70 -12.67 2.58 -26.39
C GLY A 70 -13.91 2.18 -25.57
N GLN A 71 -13.80 1.25 -24.62
CA GLN A 71 -14.91 0.79 -23.76
C GLN A 71 -14.57 1.03 -22.28
N PRO A 72 -14.74 2.27 -21.77
CA PRO A 72 -14.49 2.57 -20.37
C PRO A 72 -15.49 1.85 -19.46
N ALA A 73 -15.11 1.60 -18.20
CA ALA A 73 -16.04 1.13 -17.18
C ALA A 73 -16.52 2.31 -16.33
N VAL A 74 -17.84 2.54 -16.29
CA VAL A 74 -18.46 3.59 -15.49
C VAL A 74 -19.45 2.97 -14.54
N ILE A 75 -19.14 2.99 -13.25
CA ILE A 75 -19.98 2.48 -12.18
C ILE A 75 -20.50 3.68 -11.42
N GLY A 76 -21.83 3.84 -11.37
CA GLY A 76 -22.52 4.97 -10.76
C GLY A 76 -22.36 5.06 -9.25
N ALA A 77 -23.14 5.94 -8.62
CA ALA A 77 -23.18 6.13 -7.18
C ALA A 77 -24.08 5.10 -6.48
N ARG A 78 -23.75 4.74 -5.23
CA ARG A 78 -24.50 3.78 -4.40
C ARG A 78 -24.68 2.42 -5.08
N VAL A 79 -23.67 1.98 -5.83
CA VAL A 79 -23.64 0.68 -6.50
C VAL A 79 -22.92 -0.33 -5.63
N THR A 80 -23.53 -1.50 -5.45
CA THR A 80 -22.90 -2.65 -4.80
C THR A 80 -22.50 -3.68 -5.84
N VAL A 81 -21.20 -3.94 -6.00
CA VAL A 81 -20.67 -5.02 -6.84
C VAL A 81 -20.22 -6.17 -5.95
N GLY A 82 -20.97 -7.26 -6.00
CA GLY A 82 -20.84 -8.42 -5.13
C GLY A 82 -19.53 -9.20 -5.30
N HIS A 83 -19.15 -9.97 -4.28
CA HIS A 83 -17.90 -10.74 -4.27
C HIS A 83 -17.68 -11.57 -5.54
N ARG A 84 -16.45 -11.62 -6.04
CA ARG A 84 -16.05 -12.37 -7.25
C ARG A 84 -16.77 -11.95 -8.54
N ALA A 85 -17.36 -10.76 -8.60
CA ALA A 85 -17.95 -10.27 -9.83
C ALA A 85 -16.87 -9.87 -10.85
N ILE A 86 -17.19 -9.98 -12.14
CA ILE A 86 -16.35 -9.52 -13.25
C ILE A 86 -17.09 -8.39 -13.95
N ILE A 87 -16.53 -7.19 -13.89
CA ILE A 87 -17.04 -5.99 -14.57
C ILE A 87 -16.06 -5.65 -15.70
N HIS A 88 -16.54 -5.67 -16.94
CA HIS A 88 -15.71 -5.45 -18.11
C HIS A 88 -16.29 -4.37 -19.00
N GLY A 89 -15.59 -3.23 -19.16
CA GLY A 89 -15.89 -2.18 -20.14
C GLY A 89 -17.36 -1.78 -20.30
N CYS A 90 -18.09 -1.60 -19.20
CA CYS A 90 -19.55 -1.41 -19.21
C CYS A 90 -20.01 -0.19 -18.40
N ALA A 91 -21.29 0.18 -18.53
CA ALA A 91 -21.90 1.24 -17.74
C ALA A 91 -22.94 0.67 -16.78
N ILE A 92 -22.82 1.00 -15.49
CA ILE A 92 -23.75 0.62 -14.43
C ILE A 92 -24.28 1.91 -13.81
N GLY A 93 -25.60 2.11 -13.90
CA GLY A 93 -26.26 3.29 -13.34
C GLY A 93 -26.25 3.31 -11.81
N ASP A 94 -26.64 4.44 -11.25
CA ASP A 94 -26.77 4.63 -9.80
C ASP A 94 -27.72 3.62 -9.16
N ASP A 95 -27.55 3.39 -7.85
CA ASP A 95 -28.46 2.57 -7.04
C ASP A 95 -28.64 1.16 -7.61
N CYS A 96 -27.57 0.53 -8.09
CA CYS A 96 -27.60 -0.83 -8.59
C CYS A 96 -26.99 -1.82 -7.60
N LEU A 97 -27.45 -3.08 -7.67
CA LEU A 97 -26.79 -4.21 -7.02
C LEU A 97 -26.43 -5.25 -8.07
N VAL A 98 -25.14 -5.52 -8.21
CA VAL A 98 -24.59 -6.62 -8.99
C VAL A 98 -24.29 -7.77 -8.05
N GLY A 99 -25.01 -8.88 -8.20
CA GLY A 99 -24.89 -10.04 -7.32
C GLY A 99 -23.50 -10.68 -7.38
N MET A 100 -23.15 -11.40 -6.31
CA MET A 100 -21.87 -12.12 -6.23
C MET A 100 -21.67 -13.06 -7.42
N GLY A 101 -20.45 -13.11 -7.94
CA GLY A 101 -20.07 -13.96 -9.08
C GLY A 101 -20.71 -13.58 -10.41
N ALA A 102 -21.46 -12.47 -10.50
CA ALA A 102 -22.02 -12.02 -11.77
C ALA A 102 -20.91 -11.50 -12.71
N VAL A 103 -21.15 -11.64 -14.01
CA VAL A 103 -20.26 -11.20 -15.08
C VAL A 103 -21.01 -10.20 -15.95
N VAL A 104 -20.46 -9.00 -16.11
CA VAL A 104 -21.00 -7.94 -16.97
C VAL A 104 -19.98 -7.59 -18.04
N LEU A 105 -20.27 -7.96 -19.29
CA LEU A 105 -19.34 -7.84 -20.41
C LEU A 105 -19.37 -6.46 -21.09
N SER A 106 -18.37 -6.21 -21.93
CA SER A 106 -18.10 -4.93 -22.60
C SER A 106 -19.31 -4.38 -23.36
N GLY A 107 -19.49 -3.05 -23.26
CA GLY A 107 -20.59 -2.32 -23.90
C GLY A 107 -21.97 -2.52 -23.28
N ALA A 108 -22.13 -3.40 -22.28
CA ALA A 108 -23.40 -3.54 -21.57
C ALA A 108 -23.77 -2.25 -20.82
N ARG A 109 -25.06 -1.96 -20.70
CA ARG A 109 -25.59 -0.84 -19.91
C ARG A 109 -26.65 -1.34 -18.96
N ILE A 110 -26.41 -1.18 -17.66
CA ILE A 110 -27.34 -1.49 -16.59
C ILE A 110 -28.01 -0.18 -16.15
N GLY A 111 -29.30 -0.04 -16.40
CA GLY A 111 -30.06 1.14 -15.98
C GLY A 111 -30.11 1.28 -14.45
N ALA A 112 -30.18 2.52 -13.97
CA ALA A 112 -30.19 2.83 -12.54
C ALA A 112 -31.31 2.10 -11.77
N GLY A 113 -31.07 1.80 -10.49
CA GLY A 113 -32.05 1.11 -9.65
C GLY A 113 -32.19 -0.39 -9.92
N SER A 114 -31.33 -1.00 -10.74
CA SER A 114 -31.46 -2.40 -11.17
C SER A 114 -30.76 -3.39 -10.24
N LEU A 115 -31.26 -4.62 -10.22
CA LEU A 115 -30.69 -5.75 -9.49
C LEU A 115 -30.27 -6.83 -10.49
N VAL A 116 -28.97 -7.09 -10.58
CA VAL A 116 -28.41 -8.24 -11.29
C VAL A 116 -28.20 -9.36 -10.29
N GLY A 117 -28.80 -10.53 -10.55
CA GLY A 117 -28.72 -11.68 -9.67
C GLY A 117 -27.31 -12.26 -9.56
N ALA A 118 -27.09 -13.05 -8.50
CA ALA A 118 -25.85 -13.79 -8.33
C ALA A 118 -25.60 -14.71 -9.54
N ALA A 119 -24.33 -14.82 -9.94
CA ALA A 119 -23.87 -15.61 -11.08
C ALA A 119 -24.55 -15.30 -12.43
N ALA A 120 -25.21 -14.15 -12.58
CA ALA A 120 -25.80 -13.76 -13.85
C ALA A 120 -24.71 -13.36 -14.86
N LEU A 121 -24.92 -13.68 -16.15
CA LEU A 121 -24.03 -13.32 -17.25
C LEU A 121 -24.71 -12.29 -18.16
N VAL A 122 -24.43 -11.01 -17.96
CA VAL A 122 -24.88 -9.92 -18.82
C VAL A 122 -23.96 -9.83 -20.03
N ARG A 123 -24.50 -10.18 -21.20
CA ARG A 123 -23.77 -10.25 -22.47
C ARG A 123 -23.31 -8.87 -22.95
N GLU A 124 -22.33 -8.87 -23.86
CA GLU A 124 -21.84 -7.67 -24.53
C GLU A 124 -22.96 -6.85 -25.15
N GLY A 125 -22.87 -5.53 -25.03
CA GLY A 125 -23.82 -4.58 -25.62
C GLY A 125 -25.25 -4.63 -25.06
N HIS A 126 -25.56 -5.50 -24.10
CA HIS A 126 -26.93 -5.70 -23.61
C HIS A 126 -27.43 -4.44 -22.89
N GLN A 127 -28.60 -3.95 -23.29
CA GLN A 127 -29.28 -2.80 -22.70
C GLN A 127 -30.31 -3.27 -21.68
N ILE A 128 -30.04 -3.07 -20.41
CA ILE A 128 -30.97 -3.39 -19.31
C ILE A 128 -31.69 -2.09 -18.90
N PRO A 129 -33.04 -2.03 -19.00
CA PRO A 129 -33.80 -0.87 -18.56
C PRO A 129 -33.61 -0.56 -17.06
N PRO A 130 -33.75 0.71 -16.63
CA PRO A 130 -33.76 1.06 -15.20
C PRO A 130 -34.78 0.26 -14.40
N GLY A 131 -34.48 0.00 -13.13
CA GLY A 131 -35.38 -0.72 -12.22
C GLY A 131 -35.63 -2.18 -12.61
N SER A 132 -34.73 -2.83 -13.33
CA SER A 132 -34.89 -4.22 -13.77
C SER A 132 -34.32 -5.23 -12.78
N VAL A 133 -35.00 -6.37 -12.62
CA VAL A 133 -34.41 -7.57 -12.02
C VAL A 133 -33.89 -8.45 -13.14
N VAL A 134 -32.59 -8.77 -13.13
CA VAL A 134 -31.88 -9.45 -14.22
C VAL A 134 -31.25 -10.73 -13.71
N LEU A 135 -31.64 -11.88 -14.26
CA LEU A 135 -31.25 -13.21 -13.76
C LEU A 135 -30.74 -14.12 -14.88
N GLY A 136 -29.90 -15.09 -14.51
CA GLY A 136 -29.50 -16.21 -15.36
C GLY A 136 -28.22 -15.98 -16.18
N ALA A 137 -27.79 -17.03 -16.87
CA ALA A 137 -26.63 -17.03 -17.77
C ALA A 137 -26.99 -17.77 -19.07
N PRO A 138 -27.26 -17.06 -20.19
CA PRO A 138 -27.19 -15.61 -20.35
C PRO A 138 -28.35 -14.89 -19.66
N ALA A 139 -28.06 -13.72 -19.09
CA ALA A 139 -29.03 -12.99 -18.28
C ALA A 139 -30.21 -12.45 -19.09
N ARG A 140 -31.39 -12.40 -18.45
CA ARG A 140 -32.63 -11.83 -18.99
C ARG A 140 -33.33 -10.99 -17.93
N VAL A 141 -34.10 -9.99 -18.36
CA VAL A 141 -34.99 -9.24 -17.46
C VAL A 141 -36.11 -10.18 -17.01
N ALA A 142 -36.13 -10.49 -15.72
CA ALA A 142 -37.12 -11.36 -15.08
C ALA A 142 -38.32 -10.57 -14.53
N GLY A 143 -38.20 -9.24 -14.43
CA GLY A 143 -39.26 -8.38 -13.93
C GLY A 143 -38.72 -7.01 -13.50
N GLN A 144 -39.53 -6.30 -12.71
CA GLN A 144 -39.19 -5.01 -12.14
C GLN A 144 -38.74 -5.15 -10.68
N VAL A 145 -37.90 -4.21 -10.24
CA VAL A 145 -37.42 -4.09 -8.87
C VAL A 145 -38.59 -3.66 -7.97
N THR A 146 -38.84 -4.46 -6.93
CA THR A 146 -39.85 -4.20 -5.89
C THR A 146 -39.30 -3.26 -4.82
N ASP A 147 -40.15 -2.86 -3.88
CA ASP A 147 -39.70 -2.05 -2.74
C ASP A 147 -38.75 -2.81 -1.81
N GLU A 148 -38.90 -4.13 -1.66
CA GLU A 148 -37.92 -4.93 -0.92
C GLU A 148 -36.55 -4.91 -1.62
N HIS A 149 -36.52 -5.07 -2.94
CA HIS A 149 -35.27 -4.99 -3.71
C HIS A 149 -34.62 -3.60 -3.59
N ARG A 150 -35.40 -2.51 -3.70
CA ARG A 150 -34.90 -1.14 -3.47
C ARG A 150 -34.29 -0.98 -2.07
N ALA A 151 -34.94 -1.54 -1.06
CA ALA A 151 -34.43 -1.47 0.31
C ALA A 151 -33.13 -2.28 0.48
N ILE A 152 -32.99 -3.44 -0.17
CA ILE A 152 -31.74 -4.23 -0.17
C ILE A 152 -30.61 -3.46 -0.84
N ILE A 153 -30.85 -2.87 -2.01
CA ILE A 153 -29.88 -2.05 -2.75
C ILE A 153 -29.34 -0.92 -1.85
N ARG A 154 -30.24 -0.14 -1.26
CA ARG A 154 -29.88 0.98 -0.38
C ARG A 154 -29.08 0.51 0.84
N ARG A 155 -29.53 -0.56 1.50
CA ARG A 155 -28.83 -1.14 2.65
C ARG A 155 -27.46 -1.67 2.27
N GLY A 156 -27.32 -2.31 1.11
CA GLY A 156 -26.05 -2.81 0.61
C GLY A 156 -25.00 -1.72 0.47
N ALA A 157 -25.35 -0.60 -0.17
CA ALA A 157 -24.45 0.54 -0.31
C ALA A 157 -24.13 1.19 1.05
N ALA A 158 -25.14 1.51 1.86
CA ALA A 158 -24.96 2.18 3.15
C ALA A 158 -24.11 1.34 4.12
N HIS A 159 -24.38 0.03 4.20
CA HIS A 159 -23.62 -0.89 5.04
C HIS A 159 -22.13 -0.88 4.69
N TYR A 160 -21.80 -0.86 3.40
CA TYR A 160 -20.42 -0.89 2.94
C TYR A 160 -19.69 0.45 3.12
N VAL A 161 -20.41 1.58 3.13
CA VAL A 161 -19.86 2.87 3.56
C VAL A 161 -19.50 2.82 5.05
N GLU A 162 -20.42 2.36 5.91
CA GLU A 162 -20.18 2.22 7.35
C GLU A 162 -19.04 1.23 7.65
N LEU A 163 -18.98 0.13 6.90
CA LEU A 163 -17.96 -0.88 7.05
C LEU A 163 -16.60 -0.34 6.61
N ALA A 164 -16.50 0.29 5.43
CA ALA A 164 -15.27 0.93 4.96
C ALA A 164 -14.73 1.96 5.97
N ASP A 165 -15.61 2.82 6.48
CA ASP A 165 -15.30 3.80 7.52
C ASP A 165 -14.84 3.13 8.83
N SER A 166 -15.46 2.01 9.24
CA SER A 166 -14.98 1.23 10.37
C SER A 166 -13.59 0.62 10.15
N TYR A 167 -13.24 0.22 8.93
CA TYR A 167 -11.91 -0.30 8.61
C TYR A 167 -10.89 0.84 8.62
N LEU A 168 -11.19 1.98 8.00
CA LEU A 168 -10.36 3.18 8.00
C LEU A 168 -10.06 3.66 9.43
N ARG A 169 -11.08 3.76 10.30
CA ARG A 169 -10.89 4.10 11.73
C ARG A 169 -9.99 3.13 12.49
N ARG A 170 -9.94 1.87 12.07
CA ARG A 170 -9.07 0.83 12.63
C ARG A 170 -7.70 0.77 11.94
N GLY A 171 -7.44 1.66 10.99
CA GLY A 171 -6.21 1.71 10.21
C GLY A 171 -6.07 0.59 9.17
N PHE A 172 -7.17 -0.08 8.80
CA PHE A 172 -7.22 -1.03 7.70
C PHE A 172 -7.60 -0.30 6.40
N GLY A 173 -6.89 -0.63 5.31
CA GLY A 173 -7.07 -0.02 3.99
C GLY A 173 -6.55 1.43 3.90
N ARG A 174 -6.35 1.91 2.68
CA ARG A 174 -5.77 3.24 2.42
C ARG A 174 -6.64 4.05 1.44
N PRO A 175 -6.92 5.32 1.73
CA PRO A 175 -6.91 6.37 0.72
C PRO A 175 -5.45 6.64 0.30
N HIS A 176 -5.21 6.99 -0.96
CA HIS A 176 -3.87 7.16 -1.55
C HIS A 176 -2.93 8.07 -0.72
N PRO A 177 -1.60 7.84 -0.75
CA PRO A 177 -0.60 8.50 0.07
C PRO A 177 -0.50 10.02 -0.07
N ALA A 178 -0.11 10.64 1.05
CA ALA A 178 0.49 11.97 1.08
C ALA A 178 1.77 12.01 0.23
N ALA A 179 1.93 13.09 -0.53
CA ALA A 179 3.08 13.34 -1.38
C ALA A 179 4.39 13.30 -0.57
N GLY A 180 5.37 12.48 -0.97
CA GLY A 180 6.75 12.62 -0.47
C GLY A 180 7.62 11.38 -0.34
N SER A 181 7.14 10.15 -0.57
CA SER A 181 7.98 8.94 -0.46
C SER A 181 8.17 8.23 -1.80
N VAL A 182 9.42 7.98 -2.19
CA VAL A 182 9.81 7.27 -3.43
C VAL A 182 9.32 5.81 -3.44
N THR A 183 9.01 5.23 -2.28
CA THR A 183 8.47 3.86 -2.11
C THR A 183 6.97 3.80 -1.82
N GLY A 184 6.28 4.95 -1.76
CA GLY A 184 4.88 5.01 -1.30
C GLY A 184 4.69 4.72 0.20
N ILE A 185 5.76 4.86 0.99
CA ILE A 185 5.79 4.70 2.44
C ILE A 185 6.15 6.03 3.10
N SER A 186 5.18 6.67 3.74
CA SER A 186 5.42 7.64 4.81
C SER A 186 4.98 7.03 6.14
N GLY A 187 5.61 7.50 7.23
CA GLY A 187 5.54 6.84 8.51
C GLY A 187 4.18 6.93 9.21
N GLY A 188 3.46 8.04 9.13
CA GLY A 188 2.51 8.47 10.19
C GLY A 188 1.23 7.65 10.40
N GLU A 189 0.83 6.77 9.47
CA GLU A 189 -0.58 6.38 9.33
C GLU A 189 -0.78 4.90 8.97
N ARG A 190 0.01 4.02 9.57
CA ARG A 190 -0.15 2.58 9.35
C ARG A 190 -0.85 1.94 10.54
N GLY A 191 -1.97 1.25 10.28
CA GLY A 191 -2.68 0.41 11.25
C GLY A 191 -1.80 -0.71 11.86
N PRO A 192 -2.39 -1.58 12.71
CA PRO A 192 -1.64 -2.63 13.40
C PRO A 192 -0.85 -3.49 12.41
N MET A 193 0.42 -3.72 12.71
CA MET A 193 1.35 -4.44 11.84
C MET A 193 0.85 -5.87 11.58
N SER A 194 0.76 -6.26 10.30
CA SER A 194 0.40 -7.64 9.94
C SER A 194 1.56 -8.59 10.26
N PHE A 195 1.27 -9.88 10.47
CA PHE A 195 2.31 -10.89 10.72
C PHE A 195 3.34 -10.95 9.56
N VAL A 196 2.89 -10.84 8.31
CA VAL A 196 3.74 -10.84 7.12
C VAL A 196 4.61 -9.59 7.05
N GLU A 197 4.03 -8.43 7.36
CA GLU A 197 4.78 -7.17 7.42
C GLU A 197 5.84 -7.23 8.53
N TRP A 198 5.48 -7.76 9.69
CA TRP A 198 6.38 -7.94 10.83
C TRP A 198 7.58 -8.82 10.48
N THR A 199 7.35 -10.01 9.93
CA THR A 199 8.43 -10.92 9.54
C THR A 199 9.30 -10.33 8.43
N GLY A 200 8.69 -9.62 7.47
CA GLY A 200 9.41 -8.91 6.41
C GLY A 200 10.33 -7.80 6.96
N LEU A 201 9.84 -6.97 7.88
CA LEU A 201 10.63 -5.90 8.50
C LEU A 201 11.79 -6.47 9.31
N LEU A 202 11.55 -7.51 10.11
CA LEU A 202 12.63 -8.18 10.84
C LEU A 202 13.67 -8.80 9.90
N ALA A 203 13.25 -9.39 8.79
CA ALA A 203 14.15 -9.97 7.80
C ALA A 203 15.03 -8.90 7.13
N VAL A 204 14.46 -7.73 6.79
CA VAL A 204 15.24 -6.59 6.28
C VAL A 204 16.27 -6.16 7.32
N LEU A 205 15.84 -5.92 8.55
CA LEU A 205 16.72 -5.43 9.60
C LEU A 205 17.83 -6.43 9.96
N ALA A 206 17.52 -7.73 9.98
CA ALA A 206 18.48 -8.79 10.23
C ALA A 206 19.48 -8.98 9.08
N GLY A 207 19.01 -8.87 7.84
CA GLY A 207 19.86 -9.14 6.67
C GLY A 207 20.82 -8.00 6.30
N SER A 208 20.65 -6.78 6.82
CA SER A 208 21.45 -5.62 6.37
C SER A 208 22.94 -5.72 6.68
N PRO A 209 23.36 -6.07 7.91
CA PRO A 209 24.78 -6.22 8.21
C PRO A 209 25.46 -7.35 7.41
N ASP A 210 24.74 -8.45 7.17
CA ASP A 210 25.25 -9.58 6.39
C ASP A 210 25.34 -9.26 4.90
N TRP A 211 24.35 -8.54 4.37
CA TRP A 211 24.38 -8.00 3.01
C TRP A 211 25.60 -7.08 2.79
N GLY A 212 25.96 -6.29 3.80
CA GLY A 212 27.16 -5.46 3.82
C GLY A 212 28.44 -6.31 3.90
N SER A 213 28.48 -7.31 4.77
CA SER A 213 29.65 -8.19 4.93
C SER A 213 30.00 -8.92 3.64
N ALA A 214 29.01 -9.49 2.95
CA ALA A 214 29.22 -10.14 1.66
C ALA A 214 29.80 -9.18 0.59
N ARG A 215 29.46 -7.89 0.67
CA ARG A 215 30.01 -6.86 -0.24
C ARG A 215 31.38 -6.38 0.15
N LEU A 216 31.73 -6.39 1.43
CA LEU A 216 33.09 -6.11 1.87
C LEU A 216 34.04 -7.19 1.35
N GLU A 217 33.65 -8.46 1.51
CA GLU A 217 34.39 -9.61 0.97
C GLU A 217 34.53 -9.53 -0.56
N ARG A 218 33.45 -9.18 -1.27
CA ARG A 218 33.44 -9.10 -2.73
C ARG A 218 34.30 -7.98 -3.31
N HIS A 219 34.24 -6.78 -2.72
CA HIS A 219 34.83 -5.56 -3.31
C HIS A 219 36.13 -5.11 -2.65
N GLY A 220 36.44 -5.61 -1.45
CA GLY A 220 37.61 -5.22 -0.68
C GLY A 220 37.50 -3.86 0.01
N GLU A 221 38.36 -3.64 1.02
CA GLU A 221 38.32 -2.42 1.84
C GLU A 221 38.62 -1.14 1.07
N GLU A 222 39.58 -1.19 0.12
CA GLU A 222 39.99 -0.02 -0.65
C GLU A 222 38.79 0.57 -1.43
N ARG A 223 38.00 -0.31 -2.08
CA ARG A 223 36.79 0.11 -2.79
C ARG A 223 35.76 0.70 -1.86
N TRP A 224 35.59 0.12 -0.67
CA TRP A 224 34.63 0.58 0.34
C TRP A 224 34.93 1.95 0.90
N ARG A 225 36.20 2.36 0.92
CA ARG A 225 36.65 3.69 1.36
C ARG A 225 36.46 4.77 0.30
N ARG A 226 36.25 4.39 -0.97
CA ARG A 226 36.16 5.34 -2.08
C ARG A 226 34.74 5.92 -2.21
N ALA A 227 34.60 7.22 -2.00
CA ALA A 227 33.38 7.96 -2.29
C ALA A 227 33.11 8.04 -3.81
N PRO A 228 31.84 7.98 -4.26
CA PRO A 228 31.50 8.06 -5.70
C PRO A 228 31.56 9.48 -6.27
N GLY A 229 31.71 10.51 -5.42
CA GLY A 229 31.82 11.90 -5.83
C GLY A 229 31.95 12.85 -4.64
N PRO A 230 32.16 14.15 -4.89
CA PRO A 230 32.11 15.16 -3.84
C PRO A 230 30.74 15.13 -3.15
N ASP A 231 30.74 15.28 -1.82
CA ASP A 231 29.55 15.27 -0.96
C ASP A 231 28.70 13.98 -1.02
N ARG A 232 29.28 12.86 -1.46
CA ARG A 232 28.67 11.53 -1.40
C ARG A 232 29.45 10.63 -0.47
N TRP A 233 28.74 9.94 0.42
CA TRP A 233 29.36 8.94 1.29
C TRP A 233 29.82 7.70 0.51
N SER A 234 30.97 7.20 0.91
CA SER A 234 31.47 5.86 0.61
C SER A 234 30.64 4.77 1.30
N ALA A 235 30.86 3.51 0.94
CA ALA A 235 30.19 2.39 1.60
C ALA A 235 30.56 2.29 3.10
N LEU A 236 31.81 2.62 3.46
CA LEU A 236 32.27 2.68 4.85
C LEU A 236 31.52 3.74 5.67
N GLU A 237 31.41 4.96 5.14
CA GLU A 237 30.70 6.06 5.81
C GLU A 237 29.22 5.73 6.01
N VAL A 238 28.59 5.07 5.03
CA VAL A 238 27.19 4.61 5.16
C VAL A 238 27.04 3.57 6.27
N VAL A 239 27.94 2.59 6.39
CA VAL A 239 27.88 1.59 7.48
C VAL A 239 28.10 2.23 8.84
N CYS A 240 29.04 3.18 8.95
CA CYS A 240 29.24 3.91 10.21
C CYS A 240 28.00 4.72 10.60
N HIS A 241 27.33 5.34 9.62
CA HIS A 241 26.07 6.04 9.83
C HIS A 241 24.96 5.10 10.32
N LEU A 242 24.80 3.92 9.70
CA LEU A 242 23.80 2.93 10.11
C LEU A 242 24.06 2.38 11.51
N LEU A 243 25.33 2.10 11.84
CA LEU A 243 25.77 1.71 13.18
C LEU A 243 25.39 2.77 14.22
N ASP A 244 25.71 4.03 13.96
CA ASP A 244 25.43 5.11 14.91
C ASP A 244 23.94 5.40 15.02
N ALA A 245 23.20 5.34 13.91
CA ALA A 245 21.76 5.47 13.92
C ALA A 245 21.12 4.37 14.79
N ASP A 246 21.54 3.12 14.64
CA ASP A 246 21.03 2.02 15.47
C ASP A 246 21.37 2.23 16.97
N ARG A 247 22.62 2.62 17.24
CA ARG A 247 23.18 2.73 18.59
C ARG A 247 22.61 3.91 19.37
N GLU A 248 22.53 5.07 18.74
CA GLU A 248 22.21 6.35 19.39
C GLU A 248 20.71 6.67 19.30
N ILE A 249 19.99 6.09 18.33
CA ILE A 249 18.60 6.45 18.04
C ILE A 249 17.67 5.25 18.15
N LEU A 250 17.82 4.23 17.30
CA LEU A 250 16.83 3.15 17.25
C LEU A 250 16.73 2.40 18.57
N LEU A 251 17.86 1.88 19.05
CA LEU A 251 17.88 1.04 20.23
C LEU A 251 17.41 1.82 21.48
N PRO A 252 17.93 3.03 21.77
CA PRO A 252 17.41 3.82 22.89
C PRO A 252 15.93 4.16 22.77
N ARG A 253 15.44 4.55 21.59
CA ARG A 253 14.01 4.84 21.41
C ARG A 253 13.14 3.60 21.57
N LEU A 254 13.61 2.44 21.09
CA LEU A 254 12.93 1.17 21.26
C LEU A 254 12.78 0.81 22.74
N GLU A 255 13.85 0.93 23.53
CA GLU A 255 13.79 0.66 24.97
C GLU A 255 12.74 1.55 25.66
N ARG A 256 12.76 2.85 25.35
CA ARG A 256 11.83 3.80 25.93
C ARG A 256 10.40 3.51 25.50
N LEU A 257 10.18 3.24 24.22
CA LEU A 257 8.85 2.88 23.72
C LEU A 257 8.31 1.61 24.35
N LEU A 258 9.15 0.66 24.77
CA LEU A 258 8.72 -0.59 25.39
C LEU A 258 8.53 -0.48 26.92
N THR A 259 9.18 0.49 27.58
CA THR A 259 9.23 0.58 29.05
C THR A 259 8.52 1.81 29.63
N GLU A 260 8.45 2.92 28.90
CA GLU A 260 7.80 4.17 29.32
C GLU A 260 6.39 4.30 28.74
N ASP A 261 5.50 4.95 29.49
CA ASP A 261 4.17 5.34 29.00
C ASP A 261 4.28 6.64 28.19
N PHE A 262 4.06 6.53 26.88
CA PHE A 262 4.05 7.63 25.91
C PHE A 262 5.28 8.58 25.97
N PRO A 263 6.51 8.06 25.78
CA PRO A 263 7.75 8.82 25.94
C PRO A 263 7.92 9.96 24.94
N LYS A 264 8.55 11.06 25.36
CA LYS A 264 9.00 12.12 24.43
C LYS A 264 10.25 11.69 23.67
N LEU A 265 10.21 11.73 22.34
CA LEU A 265 11.30 11.32 21.44
C LEU A 265 11.91 12.56 20.75
N PRO A 266 13.06 13.07 21.22
CA PRO A 266 13.69 14.24 20.60
C PRO A 266 14.23 13.89 19.21
N ASP A 267 14.13 14.84 18.28
CA ASP A 267 14.79 14.74 16.99
C ASP A 267 16.31 14.81 17.17
N VAL A 268 17.05 14.04 16.38
CA VAL A 268 18.51 13.94 16.49
C VAL A 268 19.10 14.40 15.17
N ASP A 269 19.90 15.45 15.23
CA ASP A 269 20.67 15.91 14.07
C ASP A 269 21.90 15.02 13.89
N MET A 270 21.98 14.36 12.75
CA MET A 270 23.06 13.44 12.38
C MET A 270 24.01 14.04 11.32
N SER A 271 23.77 15.28 10.88
CA SER A 271 24.39 15.86 9.67
C SER A 271 25.91 16.05 9.75
N ALA A 272 26.49 16.02 10.95
CA ALA A 272 27.92 16.20 11.18
C ALA A 272 28.63 14.96 11.75
N TRP A 273 27.90 13.88 12.05
CA TRP A 273 28.47 12.71 12.72
C TRP A 273 29.61 12.06 11.95
N ASP A 274 29.54 12.09 10.62
CA ASP A 274 30.57 11.53 9.75
C ASP A 274 31.95 12.16 9.97
N ARG A 275 31.98 13.49 10.10
CA ARG A 275 33.21 14.27 10.37
C ARG A 275 33.59 14.21 11.84
N GLU A 276 32.64 14.43 12.74
CA GLU A 276 32.89 14.48 14.19
C GLU A 276 33.41 13.16 14.75
N ARG A 277 33.00 12.04 14.17
CA ARG A 277 33.33 10.69 14.62
C ARG A 277 34.34 9.97 13.72
N GLY A 278 34.91 10.68 12.74
CA GLY A 278 36.00 10.18 11.89
C GLY A 278 35.64 8.92 11.10
N TYR A 279 34.47 8.86 10.46
CA TYR A 279 33.98 7.63 9.80
C TYR A 279 34.97 7.04 8.79
N ARG A 280 35.72 7.89 8.08
CA ARG A 280 36.68 7.49 7.04
C ARG A 280 37.87 6.72 7.58
N GLU A 281 38.20 6.91 8.85
CA GLU A 281 39.39 6.32 9.48
C GLU A 281 39.09 4.94 10.06
N ARG A 282 37.81 4.58 10.21
CA ARG A 282 37.39 3.34 10.85
C ARG A 282 37.72 2.11 9.99
N PRO A 283 38.10 0.97 10.59
CA PRO A 283 38.21 -0.29 9.87
C PRO A 283 36.81 -0.80 9.43
N PRO A 284 36.57 -1.09 8.13
CA PRO A 284 35.27 -1.54 7.64
C PRO A 284 34.75 -2.80 8.32
N ALA A 285 35.62 -3.79 8.54
CA ALA A 285 35.25 -5.04 9.20
C ALA A 285 34.78 -4.82 10.64
N GLU A 286 35.46 -3.93 11.38
CA GLU A 286 35.06 -3.57 12.75
C GLU A 286 33.74 -2.79 12.78
N ALA A 287 33.54 -1.86 11.85
CA ALA A 287 32.29 -1.11 11.73
C ALA A 287 31.10 -2.04 11.45
N LEU A 288 31.26 -3.00 10.54
CA LEU A 288 30.24 -4.03 10.25
C LEU A 288 29.99 -4.96 11.44
N SER A 289 31.06 -5.40 12.12
CA SER A 289 30.94 -6.27 13.29
C SER A 289 30.15 -5.57 14.41
N ALA A 290 30.52 -4.32 14.72
CA ALA A 290 29.82 -3.51 15.70
C ALA A 290 28.37 -3.25 15.29
N TRP A 291 28.10 -3.00 14.00
CA TRP A 291 26.72 -2.81 13.53
C TRP A 291 25.89 -4.08 13.70
N ARG A 292 26.44 -5.25 13.34
CA ARG A 292 25.80 -6.55 13.55
C ARG A 292 25.45 -6.77 15.03
N GLU A 293 26.36 -6.42 15.94
CA GLU A 293 26.13 -6.56 17.38
C GLU A 293 24.96 -5.68 17.86
N VAL A 294 24.98 -4.39 17.54
CA VAL A 294 23.91 -3.46 17.93
C VAL A 294 22.57 -3.88 17.31
N ARG A 295 22.58 -4.27 16.03
CA ARG A 295 21.39 -4.74 15.33
C ARG A 295 20.85 -6.04 15.94
N GLY A 296 21.71 -6.94 16.39
CA GLY A 296 21.33 -8.14 17.13
C GLY A 296 20.55 -7.81 18.41
N ARG A 297 20.97 -6.78 19.15
CA ARG A 297 20.26 -6.30 20.35
C ARG A 297 18.88 -5.71 20.02
N VAL A 298 18.79 -4.94 18.94
CA VAL A 298 17.50 -4.42 18.42
C VAL A 298 16.56 -5.59 18.09
N LEU A 299 17.03 -6.58 17.35
CA LEU A 299 16.22 -7.73 16.94
C LEU A 299 15.79 -8.58 18.14
N ALA A 300 16.66 -8.75 19.14
CA ALA A 300 16.31 -9.45 20.38
C ALA A 300 15.16 -8.77 21.14
N ARG A 301 15.00 -7.45 20.99
CA ARG A 301 13.86 -6.70 21.55
C ARG A 301 12.61 -6.78 20.68
N LEU A 302 12.74 -6.78 19.35
CA LEU A 302 11.60 -6.76 18.43
C LEU A 302 10.99 -8.15 18.15
N ALA A 303 11.81 -9.20 18.10
CA ALA A 303 11.39 -10.56 17.77
C ALA A 303 10.38 -11.21 18.74
N PRO A 304 10.40 -10.97 20.07
CA PRO A 304 9.42 -11.55 20.97
C PRO A 304 8.11 -10.73 21.09
N LEU A 305 8.00 -9.59 20.42
CA LEU A 305 6.87 -8.67 20.62
C LEU A 305 5.55 -9.23 20.08
N GLY A 306 4.53 -9.28 20.94
CA GLY A 306 3.16 -9.56 20.54
C GLY A 306 2.45 -8.35 19.91
N ARG A 307 1.29 -8.57 19.27
CA ARG A 307 0.52 -7.55 18.53
C ARG A 307 0.30 -6.23 19.29
N ASN A 308 0.02 -6.30 20.59
CA ASN A 308 -0.27 -5.09 21.40
C ASN A 308 0.98 -4.22 21.64
N ALA A 309 2.18 -4.81 21.69
CA ALA A 309 3.40 -4.04 21.88
C ALA A 309 3.70 -3.12 20.69
N TRP A 310 3.29 -3.52 19.48
CA TRP A 310 3.43 -2.73 18.27
C TRP A 310 2.55 -1.48 18.22
N LEU A 311 1.53 -1.41 19.08
CA LEU A 311 0.66 -0.22 19.24
C LEU A 311 1.25 0.83 20.17
N ARG A 312 2.35 0.52 20.88
CA ARG A 312 3.01 1.49 21.75
C ARG A 312 3.51 2.67 20.92
N ALA A 313 3.38 3.86 21.46
CA ALA A 313 3.73 5.11 20.78
C ALA A 313 4.37 6.09 21.75
N GLY A 314 5.11 7.04 21.21
CA GLY A 314 5.66 8.18 21.93
C GLY A 314 5.39 9.48 21.17
N LEU A 315 5.80 10.62 21.73
CA LEU A 315 5.66 11.93 21.08
C LEU A 315 7.01 12.37 20.49
N HIS A 316 7.16 12.29 19.16
CA HIS A 316 8.35 12.76 18.47
C HIS A 316 8.29 14.27 18.23
N SER A 317 9.36 14.99 18.60
CA SER A 317 9.41 16.47 18.57
C SER A 317 9.07 17.11 17.21
N ARG A 318 9.41 16.46 16.09
CA ARG A 318 9.05 16.93 14.73
C ARG A 318 7.89 16.19 14.08
N ARG A 319 7.60 14.96 14.51
CA ARG A 319 6.64 14.06 13.80
C ARG A 319 5.31 13.93 14.53
N GLY A 320 5.20 14.45 15.75
CA GLY A 320 4.02 14.23 16.59
C GLY A 320 3.97 12.81 17.14
N PRO A 321 2.78 12.24 17.42
CA PRO A 321 2.63 10.86 17.84
C PRO A 321 3.36 9.90 16.89
N TYR A 322 4.21 9.03 17.43
CA TYR A 322 5.12 8.18 16.67
C TYR A 322 5.05 6.75 17.19
N PRO A 323 4.23 5.87 16.58
CA PRO A 323 4.10 4.48 16.95
C PRO A 323 5.38 3.67 16.72
N LEU A 324 5.62 2.65 17.55
CA LEU A 324 6.72 1.70 17.41
C LEU A 324 6.72 1.04 16.03
N ALA A 325 5.53 0.63 15.56
CA ALA A 325 5.39 0.03 14.24
C ALA A 325 5.87 0.96 13.12
N GLU A 326 5.47 2.23 13.15
CA GLU A 326 5.96 3.26 12.22
C GLU A 326 7.48 3.42 12.32
N MET A 327 8.02 3.52 13.53
CA MET A 327 9.46 3.69 13.74
C MET A 327 10.28 2.56 13.10
N VAL A 328 9.88 1.31 13.31
CA VAL A 328 10.57 0.14 12.75
C VAL A 328 10.46 0.10 11.22
N ARG A 329 9.33 0.53 10.65
CA ARG A 329 9.16 0.63 9.19
C ARG A 329 10.04 1.69 8.58
N TYR A 330 10.08 2.88 9.20
CA TYR A 330 11.00 3.93 8.80
C TYR A 330 12.45 3.42 8.83
N TRP A 331 12.80 2.62 9.84
CA TRP A 331 14.14 2.05 9.94
C TRP A 331 14.46 1.02 8.86
N ALA A 332 13.50 0.16 8.50
CA ALA A 332 13.69 -0.78 7.39
C ALA A 332 13.86 -0.04 6.05
N ASP A 333 13.09 1.01 5.80
CA ASP A 333 13.23 1.85 4.61
C ASP A 333 14.56 2.61 4.59
N HIS A 334 14.99 3.12 5.76
CA HIS A 334 16.28 3.77 5.96
C HIS A 334 17.44 2.84 5.59
N ASP A 335 17.41 1.60 6.10
CA ASP A 335 18.35 0.54 5.73
C ASP A 335 18.36 0.28 4.22
N LEU A 336 17.19 0.06 3.59
CA LEU A 336 17.10 -0.24 2.15
C LEU A 336 17.60 0.91 1.27
N SER A 337 17.27 2.15 1.63
CA SER A 337 17.77 3.35 0.96
C SER A 337 19.30 3.42 1.02
N HIS A 338 19.89 3.12 2.18
CA HIS A 338 21.34 3.11 2.34
C HIS A 338 22.02 1.92 1.66
N ARG A 339 21.37 0.75 1.59
CA ARG A 339 21.87 -0.36 0.74
C ARG A 339 21.96 0.06 -0.72
N LEU A 340 20.97 0.77 -1.24
CA LEU A 340 21.03 1.31 -2.61
C LEU A 340 22.16 2.34 -2.75
N GLN A 341 22.36 3.21 -1.76
CA GLN A 341 23.49 4.15 -1.74
C GLN A 341 24.84 3.42 -1.77
N MET A 342 25.01 2.38 -0.95
CA MET A 342 26.22 1.54 -0.95
C MET A 342 26.41 0.84 -2.29
N ALA A 343 25.36 0.26 -2.87
CA ALA A 343 25.43 -0.42 -4.16
C ALA A 343 25.89 0.54 -5.28
N ARG A 344 25.40 1.78 -5.29
CA ARG A 344 25.89 2.84 -6.19
C ARG A 344 27.35 3.21 -5.93
N ALA A 345 27.74 3.41 -4.67
CA ALA A 345 29.13 3.71 -4.30
C ALA A 345 30.10 2.61 -4.74
N LEU A 346 29.66 1.35 -4.66
CA LEU A 346 30.41 0.17 -5.11
C LEU A 346 30.38 -0.02 -6.64
N GLY A 347 29.50 0.68 -7.37
CA GLY A 347 29.36 0.58 -8.82
C GLY A 347 28.53 -0.63 -9.29
N GLU A 348 27.66 -1.17 -8.42
CA GLU A 348 26.76 -2.28 -8.75
C GLU A 348 25.50 -1.82 -9.51
N VAL A 349 25.14 -0.54 -9.39
CA VAL A 349 23.93 0.06 -9.96
C VAL A 349 24.29 1.42 -10.54
N ALA A 350 23.77 1.73 -11.72
CA ALA A 350 23.96 2.99 -12.44
C ALA A 350 23.30 4.19 -11.74
#